data_AF-A0A845D756-F1
#
_entry.id   AF-A0A845D756-F1
#
_cell.length_a   1.000
_cell.length_b   1.000
_cell.length_c   1.000
_cell.angle_alpha   90.00
_cell.angle_beta   90.00
_cell.angle_gamma   90.00
#
_symmetry.space_group_name_H-M   'P 1'
#
loop_
_entity.id
_entity.type
_entity.pdbx_description
1 polymer ?
#
loop_
_entity_poly.entity_id
_entity_poly.type
_entity_poly.pdbx_seq_one_letter_code
_entity_poly.pdbx_strand_id
1 'polypeptide(L)'
;MRDSVPVAPNGSPKARNYDLVKDPIFFITFGFFALLTTALPAALGQANFLPIVQAVAITLFLAIPLRRGRIATALVVLSSWLLLQLLVMIVGSALLPLVFERSIHDGFAYHRALLEWSATGLNLPGSILQSPGSRLVEFFGILLGSLLTGGLVGLWFLVRAVNQFGYGVGRLALEGSPMLILGLMPWRLATLAGYAGLTVMLAQPLLTNKWNPARYFTRQRRLLTASLLLIVLGLILEFALPGLWRVVWAP
;
A
#
# COMPACT_ATOMS: atom_id res chain seq x y z
N MET A 1 -34.84 2.73 26.09
CA MET A 1 -35.20 1.38 25.61
C MET A 1 -34.07 0.44 26.03
N ARG A 2 -34.31 -0.48 26.97
CA ARG A 2 -33.31 -1.45 27.43
C ARG A 2 -33.38 -2.65 26.50
N ASP A 3 -32.34 -2.86 25.68
CA ASP A 3 -32.19 -4.06 24.88
C ASP A 3 -32.22 -5.29 25.80
N SER A 4 -33.18 -6.18 25.58
CA SER A 4 -33.26 -7.46 26.27
C SER A 4 -32.02 -8.28 25.96
N VAL A 5 -31.20 -8.52 26.99
CA VAL A 5 -29.99 -9.35 26.86
C VAL A 5 -30.45 -10.79 26.60
N PRO A 6 -30.07 -11.42 25.48
CA PRO A 6 -30.42 -12.81 25.23
C PRO A 6 -29.76 -13.70 26.28
N VAL A 7 -30.58 -14.47 26.99
CA VAL A 7 -30.15 -15.37 28.07
C VAL A 7 -29.94 -16.78 27.48
N ALA A 8 -28.85 -17.44 27.85
CA ALA A 8 -28.61 -18.83 27.47
C ALA A 8 -29.58 -19.78 28.22
N PRO A 9 -29.78 -21.04 27.78
CA PRO A 9 -30.71 -21.99 28.42
C PRO A 9 -30.45 -22.23 29.92
N ASN A 10 -29.24 -21.93 30.39
CA ASN A 10 -28.80 -22.07 31.79
C ASN A 10 -28.91 -20.76 32.60
N GLY A 11 -29.61 -19.74 32.11
CA GLY A 11 -29.80 -18.47 32.84
C GLY A 11 -28.60 -17.52 32.81
N SER A 12 -27.47 -17.92 32.24
CA SER A 12 -26.31 -17.03 32.09
C SER A 12 -26.53 -16.04 30.94
N PRO A 13 -26.08 -14.77 31.06
CA PRO A 13 -26.05 -13.85 29.93
C PRO A 13 -25.29 -14.52 28.78
N LYS A 14 -25.91 -14.65 27.60
CA LYS A 14 -25.21 -15.20 26.45
C LYS A 14 -24.05 -14.26 26.16
N ALA A 15 -22.82 -14.71 26.41
CA ALA A 15 -21.63 -13.92 26.16
C ALA A 15 -21.74 -13.38 24.73
N ARG A 16 -21.87 -12.06 24.57
CA ARG A 16 -21.83 -11.45 23.24
C ARG A 16 -20.49 -11.89 22.66
N ASN A 17 -20.54 -12.68 21.58
CA ASN A 17 -19.35 -13.06 20.82
C ASN A 17 -18.76 -11.78 20.22
N TYR A 18 -17.95 -11.09 21.02
CA TYR A 18 -17.32 -9.85 20.65
C TYR A 18 -16.29 -10.11 19.56
N ASP A 19 -16.38 -9.34 18.49
CA ASP A 19 -15.56 -9.51 17.30
C ASP A 19 -14.83 -8.21 17.02
N LEU A 20 -13.62 -8.07 17.57
CA LEU A 20 -12.75 -6.90 17.43
C LEU A 20 -12.64 -6.38 15.98
N VAL A 21 -12.66 -7.28 15.00
CA VAL A 21 -12.50 -6.95 13.58
C VAL A 21 -13.74 -6.24 13.00
N LYS A 22 -14.86 -6.25 13.71
CA LYS A 22 -16.10 -5.52 13.38
C LYS A 22 -16.31 -4.30 14.28
N ASP A 23 -15.44 -4.07 15.26
CA ASP A 23 -15.57 -2.96 16.20
C ASP A 23 -15.12 -1.65 15.54
N PRO A 24 -15.94 -0.59 15.52
CA PRO A 24 -15.52 0.73 15.06
C PRO A 24 -14.25 1.26 15.75
N ILE A 25 -14.01 0.91 17.01
CA ILE A 25 -12.82 1.32 17.76
C ILE A 25 -11.55 0.76 17.10
N PHE A 26 -11.60 -0.45 16.55
CA PHE A 26 -10.49 -1.00 15.77
C PHE A 26 -10.18 -0.11 14.55
N PHE A 27 -11.22 0.37 13.86
CA PHE A 27 -11.08 1.24 12.69
C PHE A 27 -10.52 2.62 13.05
N ILE A 28 -10.98 3.20 14.16
CA ILE A 28 -10.46 4.47 14.68
C ILE A 28 -8.99 4.32 15.10
N THR A 29 -8.66 3.21 15.77
CA THR A 29 -7.32 2.97 16.28
C THR A 29 -6.31 2.79 15.15
N PHE A 30 -6.59 1.95 14.14
CA PHE A 30 -5.65 1.83 13.02
C PHE A 30 -5.53 3.15 12.25
N GLY A 31 -6.62 3.91 12.09
CA GLY A 31 -6.58 5.20 11.41
C GLY A 31 -5.65 6.19 12.11
N PHE A 32 -5.76 6.28 13.44
CA PHE A 32 -4.84 7.06 14.27
C PHE A 32 -3.38 6.60 14.10
N PHE A 33 -3.11 5.30 14.15
CA PHE A 33 -1.77 4.77 13.96
C PHE A 33 -1.23 4.98 12.53
N ALA A 34 -2.07 4.90 11.51
CA ALA A 34 -1.67 5.16 10.13
C ALA A 34 -1.25 6.63 9.95
N LEU A 35 -1.98 7.57 10.57
CA LEU A 35 -1.58 8.98 10.60
C LEU A 35 -0.27 9.17 11.38
N LEU A 36 -0.21 8.63 12.60
CA LEU A 36 0.95 8.80 13.49
C LEU A 36 2.23 8.24 12.86
N THR A 37 2.18 7.02 12.33
CA THR A 37 3.33 6.33 11.74
C THR A 37 3.72 6.86 10.36
N THR A 38 2.88 7.69 9.74
CA THR A 38 3.22 8.39 8.49
C THR A 38 3.73 9.80 8.77
N ALA A 39 2.97 10.60 9.50
CA ALA A 39 3.28 12.01 9.73
C ALA A 39 4.50 12.21 10.64
N LEU A 40 4.62 11.43 11.73
CA LEU A 40 5.70 11.62 12.70
C LEU A 40 7.08 11.26 12.09
N PRO A 41 7.28 10.07 11.48
CA PRO A 41 8.57 9.78 10.86
C PRO A 41 8.89 10.67 9.66
N ALA A 42 7.86 11.11 8.92
CA ALA A 42 8.05 12.09 7.84
C ALA A 42 8.57 13.42 8.39
N ALA A 43 7.99 13.93 9.48
CA ALA A 43 8.43 15.14 10.16
C ALA A 43 9.87 15.06 10.68
N LEU A 44 10.32 13.87 11.09
CA LEU A 44 11.70 13.62 11.52
C LEU A 44 12.71 13.60 10.35
N GLY A 45 12.25 13.51 9.09
CA GLY A 45 13.11 13.55 7.91
C GLY A 45 14.05 12.35 7.76
N GLN A 46 13.74 11.21 8.40
CA GLN A 46 14.57 10.01 8.33
C GLN A 46 14.06 9.02 7.28
N ALA A 47 14.75 8.94 6.14
CA ALA A 47 14.34 8.18 4.95
C ALA A 47 13.98 6.70 5.20
N ASN A 48 14.77 6.00 6.01
CA ASN A 48 14.57 4.57 6.25
C ASN A 48 13.60 4.30 7.40
N PHE A 49 13.42 5.25 8.31
CA PHE A 49 12.58 5.05 9.51
C PHE A 49 11.09 5.05 9.16
N LEU A 50 10.67 5.92 8.25
CA LEU A 50 9.28 6.04 7.78
C LEU A 50 8.68 4.69 7.32
N PRO A 51 9.24 3.99 6.32
CA PRO A 51 8.64 2.73 5.86
C PRO A 51 8.75 1.61 6.90
N ILE A 52 9.76 1.63 7.79
CA ILE A 52 9.93 0.58 8.81
C ILE A 52 8.80 0.65 9.85
N VAL A 53 8.55 1.82 10.42
CA VAL A 53 7.52 1.98 11.46
C VAL A 53 6.13 1.70 10.90
N GLN A 54 5.85 2.17 9.68
CA GLN A 54 4.60 1.86 8.97
C GLN A 54 4.43 0.36 8.76
N ALA A 55 5.47 -0.33 8.27
CA ALA A 55 5.43 -1.77 8.02
C ALA A 55 5.21 -2.58 9.30
N VAL A 56 5.88 -2.23 10.40
CA VAL A 56 5.68 -2.89 11.69
C VAL A 56 4.24 -2.69 12.17
N ALA A 57 3.77 -1.44 12.21
CA ALA A 57 2.43 -1.13 12.72
C ALA A 57 1.34 -1.82 11.89
N ILE A 58 1.38 -1.70 10.56
CA ILE A 58 0.36 -2.31 9.70
C ILE A 58 0.39 -3.84 9.75
N THR A 59 1.57 -4.45 9.93
CA THR A 59 1.68 -5.91 10.12
C THR A 59 0.95 -6.36 11.37
N LEU A 60 1.05 -5.62 12.48
CA LEU A 60 0.33 -5.95 13.72
C LEU A 60 -1.19 -5.86 13.52
N PHE A 61 -1.68 -4.81 12.85
CA PHE A 61 -3.11 -4.68 12.55
C PHE A 61 -3.62 -5.75 11.58
N LEU A 62 -2.81 -6.14 10.59
CA LEU A 62 -3.17 -7.19 9.62
C LEU A 62 -3.12 -8.59 10.22
N ALA A 63 -2.25 -8.83 11.21
CA ALA A 63 -2.15 -10.13 11.86
C ALA A 63 -3.49 -10.57 12.48
N ILE A 64 -4.29 -9.63 13.00
CA ILE A 64 -5.57 -9.92 13.66
C ILE A 64 -6.59 -10.57 12.69
N PRO A 65 -7.01 -9.93 11.57
CA PRO A 65 -7.93 -10.55 10.63
C PRO A 65 -7.32 -11.76 9.90
N LEU A 66 -6.02 -11.75 9.61
CA LEU A 66 -5.34 -12.85 8.93
C LEU A 66 -5.30 -14.14 9.76
N ARG A 67 -4.99 -14.04 11.06
CA ARG A 67 -5.04 -15.19 12.00
C ARG A 67 -6.44 -15.80 12.09
N ARG A 68 -7.49 -14.98 11.93
CA ARG A 68 -8.89 -15.41 11.88
C ARG A 68 -9.33 -15.94 10.52
N GLY A 69 -8.44 -15.98 9.52
CA GLY A 69 -8.74 -16.42 8.17
C GLY A 69 -9.59 -15.45 7.35
N ARG A 70 -9.72 -14.19 7.78
CA ARG A 70 -10.59 -13.17 7.17
C ARG A 70 -9.83 -12.29 6.19
N ILE A 71 -9.54 -12.84 5.02
CA ILE A 71 -8.76 -12.15 3.97
C ILE A 71 -9.45 -10.88 3.48
N ALA A 72 -10.77 -10.93 3.26
CA ALA A 72 -11.51 -9.75 2.80
C ALA A 72 -11.37 -8.58 3.78
N THR A 73 -11.46 -8.83 5.09
CA THR A 73 -11.25 -7.77 6.07
C THR A 73 -9.80 -7.31 6.14
N ALA A 74 -8.83 -8.22 5.99
CA ALA A 74 -7.42 -7.84 5.90
C ALA A 74 -7.14 -6.93 4.68
N LEU A 75 -7.78 -7.20 3.54
CA LEU A 75 -7.71 -6.32 2.35
C LEU A 75 -8.31 -4.95 2.64
N VAL A 76 -9.45 -4.87 3.32
CA VAL A 76 -10.04 -3.57 3.72
C VAL A 76 -9.08 -2.80 4.62
N VAL A 77 -8.53 -3.44 5.65
CA VAL A 77 -7.57 -2.81 6.57
C VAL A 77 -6.34 -2.30 5.83
N LEU A 78 -5.72 -3.13 4.99
CA LEU A 78 -4.55 -2.75 4.20
C LEU A 78 -4.89 -1.59 3.26
N SER A 79 -5.94 -1.72 2.45
CA SER A 79 -6.32 -0.69 1.48
C SER A 79 -6.66 0.64 2.15
N SER A 80 -7.42 0.63 3.25
CA SER A 80 -7.74 1.85 4.01
C SER A 80 -6.49 2.49 4.59
N TRP A 81 -5.55 1.69 5.11
CA TRP A 81 -4.27 2.19 5.60
C TRP A 81 -3.46 2.85 4.48
N LEU A 82 -3.27 2.15 3.36
CA LEU A 82 -2.48 2.66 2.23
C LEU A 82 -3.10 3.93 1.65
N LEU A 83 -4.43 4.02 1.58
CA LEU A 83 -5.13 5.22 1.12
C LEU A 83 -4.90 6.40 2.08
N LEU A 84 -5.02 6.18 3.39
CA LEU A 84 -4.80 7.25 4.37
C LEU A 84 -3.34 7.73 4.34
N GLN A 85 -2.40 6.79 4.31
CA GLN A 85 -0.97 7.07 4.14
C GLN A 85 -0.71 7.84 2.85
N LEU A 86 -1.28 7.41 1.72
CA LEU A 86 -1.13 8.08 0.44
C LEU A 86 -1.61 9.54 0.51
N LEU A 87 -2.79 9.78 1.12
CA LEU A 87 -3.32 11.13 1.29
C LEU A 87 -2.39 12.00 2.15
N VAL A 88 -1.88 11.48 3.26
CA VAL A 88 -0.92 12.19 4.11
C VAL A 88 0.35 12.52 3.34
N MET A 89 0.87 11.57 2.55
CA MET A 89 2.07 11.78 1.74
C MET A 89 1.85 12.84 0.66
N ILE A 90 0.70 12.83 -0.03
CA ILE A 90 0.36 13.83 -1.05
C ILE A 90 0.26 15.21 -0.41
N VAL A 91 -0.58 15.36 0.63
CA VAL A 91 -0.81 16.64 1.30
C VAL A 91 0.45 17.15 1.97
N GLY A 92 1.18 16.28 2.67
CA GLY A 92 2.42 16.62 3.34
C GLY A 92 3.53 17.04 2.38
N SER A 93 3.65 16.36 1.24
CA SER A 93 4.64 16.73 0.22
C SER A 93 4.30 18.03 -0.50
N ALA A 94 3.02 18.41 -0.52
CA ALA A 94 2.60 19.72 -1.00
C ALA A 94 2.88 20.83 0.03
N LEU A 95 2.52 20.61 1.30
CA LEU A 95 2.63 21.65 2.34
C LEU A 95 4.06 21.84 2.86
N LEU A 96 4.84 20.76 2.95
CA LEU A 96 6.16 20.73 3.58
C LEU A 96 7.18 19.95 2.70
N PRO A 97 7.46 20.42 1.47
CA PRO A 97 8.17 19.64 0.47
C PRO A 97 9.57 19.18 0.91
N LEU A 98 10.37 20.05 1.54
CA LEU A 98 11.73 19.70 1.98
C LEU A 98 11.75 18.65 3.09
N VAL A 99 10.76 18.65 3.97
CA VAL A 99 10.68 17.70 5.08
C VAL A 99 10.36 16.32 4.53
N PHE A 100 9.33 16.24 3.68
CA PHE A 100 8.91 15.00 3.07
C PHE A 100 9.95 14.44 2.11
N GLU A 101 10.63 15.28 1.33
CA GLU A 101 11.73 14.87 0.45
C GLU A 101 12.84 14.15 1.19
N ARG A 102 13.25 14.62 2.37
CA ARG A 102 14.28 13.97 3.19
C ARG A 102 13.83 12.64 3.79
N SER A 103 12.53 12.48 4.01
CA SER A 103 11.94 11.24 4.53
C SER A 103 11.70 10.17 3.47
N ILE A 104 11.93 10.47 2.19
CA ILE A 104 11.90 9.49 1.10
C ILE A 104 13.31 9.02 0.80
N HIS A 105 13.48 7.71 0.63
CA HIS A 105 14.73 7.13 0.16
C HIS A 105 15.05 7.69 -1.24
N ASP A 106 16.21 8.34 -1.37
CA ASP A 106 16.63 9.05 -2.58
C ASP A 106 15.65 10.13 -3.07
N GLY A 107 14.92 10.78 -2.16
CA GLY A 107 13.90 11.79 -2.49
C GLY A 107 14.37 12.86 -3.47
N PHE A 108 15.58 13.41 -3.28
CA PHE A 108 16.17 14.40 -4.18
C PHE A 108 16.45 13.87 -5.59
N ALA A 109 16.91 12.62 -5.71
CA ALA A 109 17.15 12.00 -7.01
C ALA A 109 15.83 11.71 -7.72
N TYR A 110 14.85 11.22 -6.98
CA TYR A 110 13.50 10.98 -7.49
C TYR A 110 12.81 12.27 -7.92
N HIS A 111 12.92 13.35 -7.15
CA HIS A 111 12.35 14.65 -7.50
C HIS A 111 12.96 15.21 -8.78
N ARG A 112 14.29 15.15 -8.93
CA ARG A 112 14.95 15.55 -10.17
C ARG A 112 14.49 14.73 -11.37
N ALA A 113 14.39 13.42 -11.25
CA ALA A 113 13.89 12.55 -12.32
C ALA A 113 12.42 12.85 -12.66
N LEU A 114 11.62 13.24 -11.68
CA LEU A 114 10.23 13.64 -11.87
C LEU A 114 10.11 14.95 -12.66
N LEU A 115 10.99 15.92 -12.40
CA LEU A 115 11.07 17.17 -13.16
C LEU A 115 11.61 16.95 -14.57
N GLU A 116 12.59 16.07 -14.74
CA GLU A 116 13.08 15.68 -16.07
C GLU A 116 11.96 15.04 -16.89
N TRP A 117 11.22 14.11 -16.29
CA TRP A 117 10.07 13.49 -16.94
C TRP A 117 8.95 14.48 -17.24
N SER A 118 8.64 15.40 -16.31
CA SER A 118 7.58 16.39 -16.56
C SER A 118 7.93 17.34 -17.71
N ALA A 119 9.21 17.68 -17.88
CA ALA A 119 9.68 18.56 -18.93
C ALA A 119 9.90 17.83 -20.27
N THR A 120 10.47 16.63 -20.25
CA THR A 120 10.89 15.92 -21.48
C THR A 120 9.90 14.85 -21.93
N GLY A 121 9.03 14.38 -21.03
CA GLY A 121 8.15 13.21 -21.25
C GLY A 121 8.90 11.88 -21.34
N LEU A 122 10.23 11.89 -21.26
CA LEU A 122 11.08 10.72 -21.28
C LEU A 122 11.39 10.30 -19.85
N ASN A 123 11.90 9.09 -19.66
CA ASN A 123 12.54 8.75 -18.40
C ASN A 123 11.59 8.76 -17.18
N LEU A 124 10.41 8.15 -17.29
CA LEU A 124 9.43 8.07 -16.20
C LEU A 124 10.04 7.45 -14.94
N PRO A 125 10.10 8.18 -13.81
CA PRO A 125 10.82 7.74 -12.63
C PRO A 125 10.19 6.49 -12.03
N GLY A 126 11.06 5.52 -11.74
CA GLY A 126 10.65 4.21 -11.25
C GLY A 126 9.94 3.36 -12.30
N SER A 127 9.98 3.70 -13.59
CA SER A 127 9.53 2.78 -14.63
C SER A 127 10.39 1.52 -14.67
N ILE A 128 9.79 0.41 -15.11
CA ILE A 128 10.48 -0.84 -15.43
C ILE A 128 11.48 -0.68 -16.57
N LEU A 129 11.24 0.25 -17.49
CA LEU A 129 12.18 0.54 -18.58
C LEU A 129 13.47 1.20 -18.08
N GLN A 130 13.39 2.02 -17.04
CA GLN A 130 14.55 2.69 -16.48
C GLN A 130 15.32 1.85 -15.47
N SER A 131 14.59 1.04 -14.68
CA SER A 131 15.16 0.37 -13.51
C SER A 131 14.60 -1.05 -13.34
N PRO A 132 14.77 -1.94 -14.35
CA PRO A 132 14.17 -3.27 -14.33
C PRO A 132 14.66 -4.11 -13.14
N GLY A 133 15.93 -4.01 -12.78
CA GLY A 133 16.49 -4.70 -11.61
C GLY A 133 15.82 -4.29 -10.29
N SER A 134 15.61 -2.99 -10.08
CA SER A 134 14.94 -2.49 -8.88
C SER A 134 13.49 -2.98 -8.80
N ARG A 135 12.77 -3.01 -9.94
CA ARG A 135 11.41 -3.55 -10.04
C ARG A 135 11.33 -5.03 -9.72
N LEU A 136 12.28 -5.82 -10.21
CA LEU A 136 12.36 -7.24 -9.88
C LEU A 136 12.65 -7.45 -8.40
N VAL A 137 13.57 -6.68 -7.82
CA VAL A 137 13.85 -6.73 -6.37
C VAL A 137 12.62 -6.36 -5.55
N GLU A 138 11.87 -5.33 -5.95
CA GLU A 138 10.61 -4.96 -5.29
C GLU A 138 9.56 -6.08 -5.40
N PHE A 139 9.37 -6.63 -6.60
CA PHE A 139 8.40 -7.70 -6.83
C PHE A 139 8.74 -8.97 -6.03
N PHE A 140 9.98 -9.47 -6.15
CA PHE A 140 10.41 -10.64 -5.38
C PHE A 140 10.51 -10.35 -3.89
N GLY A 141 10.87 -9.12 -3.50
CA GLY A 141 10.86 -8.65 -2.12
C GLY A 141 9.46 -8.68 -1.52
N ILE A 142 8.44 -8.31 -2.29
CA ILE A 142 7.03 -8.45 -1.88
C ILE A 142 6.64 -9.93 -1.80
N LEU A 143 6.89 -10.72 -2.84
CA LEU A 143 6.51 -12.13 -2.86
C LEU A 143 7.15 -12.94 -1.73
N LEU A 144 8.49 -12.97 -1.70
CA LEU A 144 9.26 -13.74 -0.75
C LEU A 144 9.18 -13.12 0.64
N GLY A 145 9.23 -11.79 0.74
CA GLY A 145 9.12 -11.10 2.03
C GLY A 145 7.77 -11.33 2.70
N SER A 146 6.66 -11.21 1.97
CA SER A 146 5.34 -11.49 2.54
C SER A 146 5.22 -12.94 2.99
N LEU A 147 5.72 -13.88 2.19
CA LEU A 147 5.64 -15.31 2.48
C LEU A 147 6.49 -15.71 3.70
N LEU A 148 7.74 -15.25 3.74
CA LEU A 148 8.73 -15.69 4.74
C LEU A 148 8.58 -14.97 6.09
N THR A 149 8.02 -13.76 6.11
CA THR A 149 7.93 -12.95 7.33
C THR A 149 6.49 -12.65 7.76
N GLY A 150 5.51 -13.37 7.20
CA GLY A 150 4.09 -13.19 7.55
C GLY A 150 3.58 -11.80 7.18
N GLY A 151 4.12 -11.22 6.11
CA GLY A 151 3.76 -9.91 5.59
C GLY A 151 4.80 -8.81 5.81
N LEU A 152 5.58 -8.84 6.89
CA LEU A 152 6.40 -7.69 7.32
C LEU A 152 7.30 -7.10 6.22
N VAL A 153 8.16 -7.90 5.59
CA VAL A 153 9.10 -7.41 4.56
C VAL A 153 8.36 -7.01 3.29
N GLY A 154 7.32 -7.74 2.89
CA GLY A 154 6.54 -7.33 1.72
C GLY A 154 5.75 -6.05 1.95
N LEU A 155 5.22 -5.85 3.16
CA LEU A 155 4.59 -4.60 3.59
C LEU A 155 5.60 -3.45 3.60
N TRP A 156 6.85 -3.70 4.00
CA TRP A 156 7.93 -2.70 3.93
C TRP A 156 8.20 -2.21 2.50
N PHE A 157 8.30 -3.11 1.52
CA PHE A 157 8.40 -2.73 0.11
C PHE A 157 7.16 -1.97 -0.37
N LEU A 158 5.97 -2.45 0.00
CA LEU A 158 4.71 -1.85 -0.41
C LEU A 158 4.55 -0.42 0.13
N VAL A 159 4.77 -0.19 1.43
CA VAL A 159 4.65 1.15 2.02
C VAL A 159 5.74 2.09 1.50
N ARG A 160 6.95 1.59 1.23
CA ARG A 160 8.00 2.38 0.56
C ARG A 160 7.55 2.84 -0.83
N ALA A 161 6.96 1.95 -1.62
CA ALA A 161 6.45 2.28 -2.94
C ALA A 161 5.29 3.28 -2.87
N VAL A 162 4.36 3.13 -1.91
CA VAL A 162 3.26 4.09 -1.66
C VAL A 162 3.79 5.45 -1.23
N ASN A 163 4.81 5.51 -0.36
CA ASN A 163 5.42 6.77 0.08
C ASN A 163 6.04 7.53 -1.09
N GLN A 164 6.86 6.85 -1.89
CA GLN A 164 7.50 7.45 -3.05
C GLN A 164 6.48 7.93 -4.10
N PHE A 165 5.42 7.13 -4.32
CA PHE A 165 4.32 7.49 -5.20
C PHE A 165 3.55 8.71 -4.69
N GLY A 166 3.16 8.73 -3.42
CA GLY A 166 2.45 9.86 -2.81
C GLY A 166 3.27 11.14 -2.81
N TYR A 167 4.57 11.05 -2.54
CA TYR A 167 5.51 12.17 -2.70
C TYR A 167 5.52 12.70 -4.13
N GLY A 168 5.68 11.82 -5.12
CA GLY A 168 5.69 12.22 -6.53
C GLY A 168 4.41 12.93 -6.97
N VAL A 169 3.25 12.40 -6.60
CA VAL A 169 1.95 13.03 -6.89
C VAL A 169 1.83 14.40 -6.21
N GLY A 170 2.22 14.51 -4.93
CA GLY A 170 2.16 15.78 -4.21
C GLY A 170 3.07 16.86 -4.82
N ARG A 171 4.26 16.48 -5.29
CA ARG A 171 5.19 17.41 -5.97
C ARG A 171 4.70 17.81 -7.36
N LEU A 172 4.18 16.87 -8.15
CA LEU A 172 3.58 17.18 -9.45
C LEU A 172 2.37 18.11 -9.35
N ALA A 173 1.57 17.98 -8.30
CA ALA A 173 0.42 18.85 -8.09
C ALA A 173 0.81 20.33 -7.88
N LEU A 174 2.05 20.60 -7.44
CA LEU A 174 2.55 21.96 -7.23
C LEU A 174 3.42 22.48 -8.37
N GLU A 175 4.29 21.62 -8.91
CA GLU A 175 5.36 22.03 -9.82
C GLU A 175 5.11 21.59 -11.26
N GLY A 176 4.17 20.69 -11.47
CA GLY A 176 3.80 20.15 -12.77
C GLY A 176 2.40 20.56 -13.21
N SER A 177 2.07 20.23 -14.45
CA SER A 177 0.67 20.26 -14.89
C SER A 177 -0.14 19.25 -14.07
N PRO A 178 -1.32 19.62 -13.53
CA PRO A 178 -2.21 18.68 -12.82
C PRO A 178 -2.52 17.42 -13.61
N MET A 179 -2.42 17.49 -14.92
CA MET A 179 -2.70 16.38 -15.82
C MET A 179 -1.58 15.32 -15.88
N LEU A 180 -0.34 15.67 -15.51
CA LEU A 180 0.75 14.69 -15.33
C LEU A 180 0.41 13.65 -14.26
N ILE A 181 -0.45 14.01 -13.31
CA ILE A 181 -0.97 13.09 -12.30
C ILE A 181 -1.72 11.94 -12.98
N LEU A 182 -2.44 12.19 -14.10
CA LEU A 182 -3.14 11.14 -14.86
C LEU A 182 -2.17 10.23 -15.62
N GLY A 183 -0.98 10.71 -15.97
CA GLY A 183 0.09 9.87 -16.53
C GLY A 183 0.72 8.94 -15.49
N LEU A 184 0.69 9.32 -14.21
CA LEU A 184 1.39 8.62 -13.12
C LEU A 184 0.46 7.74 -12.26
N MET A 185 -0.74 8.22 -11.95
CA MET A 185 -1.67 7.55 -11.03
C MET A 185 -2.17 6.18 -11.49
N PRO A 186 -2.76 6.01 -12.70
CA PRO A 186 -3.57 4.82 -12.98
C PRO A 186 -2.75 3.53 -12.95
N TRP A 187 -1.57 3.54 -13.57
CA TRP A 187 -0.71 2.36 -13.65
C TRP A 187 -0.09 2.00 -12.29
N ARG A 188 0.31 3.02 -11.50
CA ARG A 188 0.85 2.83 -10.15
C ARG A 188 -0.18 2.31 -9.19
N LEU A 189 -1.38 2.88 -9.18
CA LEU A 189 -2.46 2.42 -8.32
C LEU A 189 -2.85 0.97 -8.63
N ALA A 190 -2.93 0.60 -9.90
CA ALA A 190 -3.17 -0.78 -10.31
C ALA A 190 -2.08 -1.72 -9.78
N THR A 191 -0.81 -1.38 -9.99
CA THR A 191 0.33 -2.19 -9.53
C THR A 191 0.35 -2.34 -8.01
N LEU A 192 0.19 -1.24 -7.27
CA LEU A 192 0.17 -1.21 -5.80
C LEU A 192 -1.01 -2.00 -5.24
N ALA A 193 -2.20 -1.92 -5.85
CA ALA A 193 -3.36 -2.72 -5.47
C ALA A 193 -3.11 -4.22 -5.70
N GLY A 194 -2.47 -4.58 -6.81
CA GLY A 194 -2.05 -5.95 -7.07
C GLY A 194 -1.08 -6.47 -6.01
N TYR A 195 -0.05 -5.69 -5.66
CA TYR A 195 0.91 -5.99 -4.60
C TYR A 195 0.27 -6.10 -3.22
N ALA A 196 -0.69 -5.24 -2.89
CA ALA A 196 -1.45 -5.33 -1.64
C ALA A 196 -2.19 -6.67 -1.53
N GLY A 197 -2.86 -7.09 -2.61
CA GLY A 197 -3.56 -8.38 -2.64
C GLY A 197 -2.62 -9.59 -2.50
N LEU A 198 -1.48 -9.58 -3.20
CA LEU A 198 -0.46 -10.62 -3.05
C LEU A 198 0.11 -10.66 -1.63
N THR A 199 0.39 -9.49 -1.04
CA THR A 199 0.94 -9.38 0.31
C THR A 199 0.02 -10.02 1.35
N VAL A 200 -1.27 -9.70 1.32
CA VAL A 200 -2.26 -10.25 2.25
C VAL A 200 -2.40 -11.76 2.07
N MET A 201 -2.46 -12.21 0.81
CA MET A 201 -2.58 -13.63 0.48
C MET A 201 -1.33 -14.41 0.93
N LEU A 202 -0.12 -13.91 0.69
CA LEU A 202 1.11 -14.63 1.02
C LEU A 202 1.46 -14.56 2.52
N ALA A 203 1.01 -13.52 3.23
CA ALA A 203 1.22 -13.39 4.66
C ALA A 203 0.39 -14.37 5.51
N GLN A 204 -0.83 -14.67 5.07
CA GLN A 204 -1.80 -15.43 5.85
C GLN A 204 -1.33 -16.83 6.30
N PRO A 205 -0.71 -17.65 5.44
CA PRO A 205 -0.44 -19.03 5.81
C PRO A 205 0.57 -19.17 6.96
N LEU A 206 1.58 -18.30 7.01
CA LEU A 206 2.56 -18.28 8.10
C LEU A 206 1.87 -17.92 9.43
N LEU A 207 0.93 -16.97 9.39
CA LEU A 207 0.18 -16.51 10.56
C LEU A 207 -0.85 -17.53 11.07
N THR A 208 -1.33 -18.43 10.21
CA THR A 208 -2.35 -19.44 10.56
C THR A 208 -1.76 -20.83 10.85
N ASN A 209 -0.47 -21.03 10.59
CA ASN A 209 0.26 -22.30 10.75
C ASN A 209 -0.41 -23.52 10.09
N LYS A 210 -1.24 -23.28 9.06
CA LYS A 210 -1.98 -24.31 8.31
C LYS A 210 -1.56 -24.25 6.85
N TRP A 211 -0.32 -24.63 6.57
CA TRP A 211 0.27 -24.54 5.23
C TRP A 211 0.04 -25.84 4.44
N ASN A 212 -0.85 -25.79 3.45
CA ASN A 212 -0.86 -26.72 2.32
C ASN A 212 -0.93 -25.88 1.04
N PRO A 213 0.17 -25.76 0.27
CA PRO A 213 0.28 -24.76 -0.79
C PRO A 213 -0.74 -25.03 -1.89
N ALA A 214 -0.87 -26.29 -2.34
CA ALA A 214 -1.81 -26.66 -3.40
C ALA A 214 -3.25 -26.26 -3.04
N ARG A 215 -3.74 -26.67 -1.87
CA ARG A 215 -5.10 -26.33 -1.42
C ARG A 215 -5.29 -24.83 -1.18
N TYR A 216 -4.27 -24.16 -0.66
CA TYR A 216 -4.32 -22.73 -0.37
C TYR A 216 -4.47 -21.91 -1.64
N PHE A 217 -3.62 -22.15 -2.65
CA PHE A 217 -3.67 -21.42 -3.92
C PHE A 217 -4.94 -21.72 -4.72
N THR A 218 -5.47 -22.94 -4.68
CA THR A 218 -6.78 -23.23 -5.30
C THR A 218 -7.90 -22.43 -4.65
N ARG A 219 -7.90 -22.32 -3.31
CA ARG A 219 -8.89 -21.53 -2.57
C ARG A 219 -8.76 -20.03 -2.83
N GLN A 220 -7.54 -19.52 -2.96
CA GLN A 220 -7.27 -18.10 -3.21
C GLN A 220 -7.14 -17.74 -4.69
N ARG A 221 -7.49 -18.64 -5.61
CA ARG A 221 -7.29 -18.45 -7.05
C ARG A 221 -7.83 -17.12 -7.55
N ARG A 222 -9.04 -16.72 -7.11
CA ARG A 222 -9.65 -15.45 -7.51
C ARG A 222 -8.82 -14.23 -7.10
N LEU A 223 -8.29 -14.22 -5.88
CA LEU A 223 -7.46 -13.13 -5.39
C LEU A 223 -6.10 -13.12 -6.11
N LEU A 224 -5.46 -14.29 -6.26
CA LEU A 224 -4.23 -14.42 -7.03
C LEU A 224 -4.41 -13.88 -8.46
N THR A 225 -5.46 -14.32 -9.17
CA THR A 225 -5.72 -13.87 -10.54
C THR A 225 -6.02 -12.37 -10.58
N ALA A 226 -6.82 -11.85 -9.67
CA ALA A 226 -7.13 -10.42 -9.64
C ALA A 226 -5.88 -9.57 -9.37
N SER A 227 -5.04 -9.98 -8.41
CA SER A 227 -3.80 -9.30 -8.09
C SER A 227 -2.79 -9.33 -9.24
N LEU A 228 -2.62 -10.48 -9.90
CA LEU A 228 -1.75 -10.60 -11.06
C LEU A 228 -2.28 -9.78 -12.24
N LEU A 229 -3.59 -9.80 -12.49
CA LEU A 229 -4.21 -8.98 -13.54
C LEU A 229 -4.02 -7.50 -13.28
N LEU A 230 -4.11 -7.05 -12.02
CA LEU A 230 -3.85 -5.65 -11.66
C LEU A 230 -2.39 -5.24 -11.89
N ILE A 231 -1.43 -6.13 -11.62
CA ILE A 231 -0.01 -5.88 -11.91
C ILE A 231 0.23 -5.82 -13.42
N VAL A 232 -0.31 -6.79 -14.17
CA VAL A 232 -0.20 -6.82 -15.64
C VAL A 232 -0.86 -5.59 -16.26
N LEU A 233 -2.05 -5.22 -15.79
CA LEU A 233 -2.73 -4.00 -16.22
C LEU A 233 -1.89 -2.76 -15.89
N GLY A 234 -1.30 -2.71 -14.69
CA GLY A 234 -0.36 -1.66 -14.31
C GLY A 234 0.81 -1.55 -15.28
N LEU A 235 1.45 -2.66 -15.64
CA LEU A 235 2.53 -2.68 -16.62
C LEU A 235 2.06 -2.21 -18.00
N ILE A 236 0.92 -2.68 -18.50
CA ILE A 236 0.37 -2.25 -19.79
C ILE A 236 0.12 -0.74 -19.80
N LEU A 237 -0.49 -0.22 -18.73
CA LEU A 237 -0.75 1.21 -18.57
C LEU A 237 0.53 2.02 -18.44
N GLU A 238 1.58 1.47 -17.84
CA GLU A 238 2.90 2.09 -17.75
C GLU A 238 3.52 2.29 -19.15
N PHE A 239 3.30 1.38 -20.09
CA PHE A 239 3.77 1.55 -21.47
C PHE A 239 2.90 2.52 -22.28
N ALA A 240 1.59 2.54 -22.04
CA ALA A 240 0.65 3.32 -22.83
C ALA A 240 0.55 4.79 -22.38
N LEU A 241 0.32 5.03 -21.08
CA LEU A 241 -0.09 6.34 -20.58
C LEU A 241 1.00 7.43 -20.65
N PRO A 242 2.27 7.17 -20.30
CA PRO A 242 3.31 8.20 -20.34
C PRO A 242 3.58 8.70 -21.76
N GLY A 243 3.51 7.80 -22.76
CA GLY A 243 3.66 8.16 -24.18
C GLY A 243 2.43 8.88 -24.75
N LEU A 244 1.24 8.39 -24.44
CA LEU A 244 -0.03 9.00 -24.86
C LEU A 244 -0.21 10.41 -24.29
N TRP A 245 0.27 10.66 -23.07
CA TRP A 245 0.24 11.99 -22.45
C TRP A 245 0.88 13.07 -23.34
N ARG A 246 2.03 12.76 -23.96
CA ARG A 246 2.77 13.70 -24.80
C ARG A 246 2.01 14.05 -26.08
N VAL A 247 1.48 13.02 -26.75
CA VAL A 247 0.78 13.16 -28.05
C VAL A 247 -0.48 14.03 -27.92
N VAL A 248 -1.18 13.92 -26.80
CA VAL A 248 -2.46 14.59 -26.64
C VAL A 248 -2.31 15.99 -26.03
N TRP A 249 -1.25 16.27 -25.26
CA TRP A 249 -1.24 17.46 -24.37
C TRP A 249 0.07 18.24 -24.26
N ALA A 250 1.15 17.83 -24.93
CA ALA A 250 2.40 18.60 -25.01
C ALA A 250 2.93 18.64 -26.46
N PRO A 251 2.37 19.52 -27.33
CA PRO A 251 2.94 19.80 -28.65
C PRO A 251 4.30 20.50 -28.55
#